data_AF-A0A6B3EP41-F1
#
_entry.id   AF-A0A6B3EP41-F1
#
_cell.length_a   1.000
_cell.length_b   1.000
_cell.length_c   1.000
_cell.angle_alpha   90.00
_cell.angle_beta   90.00
_cell.angle_gamma   90.00
#
_symmetry.space_group_name_H-M   'P 1'
#
loop_
_entity.id
_entity.type
_entity.pdbx_description
1 polymer ?
#
loop_
_entity_poly.entity_id
_entity_poly.type
_entity_poly.pdbx_seq_one_letter_code
_entity_poly.pdbx_strand_id
1 'polypeptide(L)'
;MHQSLRIATAAAAAATFTGALLVAGAASASAAPSGLQGDFNGDGYRDLVIAAPIGKISGKEGAGYVTVVYGTKSGLDKSKHTVISQATTGIPGTPETSDYFGDRLTTGDLDGDGYTDLVVGVHSERIGSTDSFGVLTVIWGGATGLKTGTDIASPLPKYRNELGWALAAGDFDGDGHTDLAAGNNSTPSLNIFKGPISRAGKATALVGIDTIAATGIYPDELVAGNVNRDGAADLLVMGQQESGNVYATRSVLYKGSSTGLKASSKLAGGYAAAIADVDKDGYGDVITGNFMEKSAGEPNGGPGGAVTVTYGSASGLSTRTPVRITQDTASVPGTAEKNDRFGWSVSAGDTNGDGYADVAVGAPGEALGSKQSAGTVTVLRGSAKGLTGTGSKSFSQDTTGVPGAAEASDQFGGSVWATDSNNDGRAELVAGAAAENNGVGSVWLFKTGASGITATGSTSFGPGSVGGPAGISYFGDDFAN
;
A
#
# COMPACT_ATOMS: atom_id res chain seq x y z
N MET A 1 -71.10 -13.24 42.75
CA MET A 1 -71.21 -12.15 43.74
C MET A 1 -70.96 -10.85 43.00
N HIS A 2 -72.02 -10.11 42.71
CA HIS A 2 -71.96 -8.72 42.27
C HIS A 2 -71.46 -7.83 43.41
N GLN A 3 -70.75 -6.75 43.08
CA GLN A 3 -70.78 -5.40 43.68
C GLN A 3 -69.42 -4.72 43.44
N SER A 4 -69.23 -3.41 43.34
CA SER A 4 -70.03 -2.23 42.99
C SER A 4 -69.04 -1.07 43.05
N LEU A 5 -69.21 -0.09 42.17
CA LEU A 5 -68.53 1.21 42.14
C LEU A 5 -68.50 1.96 43.50
N ARG A 6 -67.45 2.78 43.72
CA ARG A 6 -67.46 4.17 44.26
C ARG A 6 -65.99 4.63 44.43
N ILE A 7 -65.43 5.45 43.55
CA ILE A 7 -65.41 6.94 43.56
C ILE A 7 -65.11 7.54 44.94
N ALA A 8 -63.90 8.10 45.09
CA ALA A 8 -63.62 9.25 45.93
C ALA A 8 -62.52 10.10 45.29
N THR A 9 -62.92 11.32 44.93
CA THR A 9 -62.17 12.44 44.34
C THR A 9 -61.21 13.05 45.36
N ALA A 10 -60.01 13.47 44.93
CA ALA A 10 -59.24 14.51 45.64
C ALA A 10 -58.37 15.32 44.67
N ALA A 11 -58.79 16.57 44.49
CA ALA A 11 -58.03 17.79 44.24
C ALA A 11 -57.02 17.86 43.08
N ALA A 12 -57.39 18.67 42.09
CA ALA A 12 -56.49 19.28 41.12
C ALA A 12 -55.48 20.23 41.80
N ALA A 13 -54.21 20.09 41.44
CA ALA A 13 -53.26 21.20 41.41
C ALA A 13 -52.77 21.34 39.97
N ALA A 14 -53.37 22.27 39.24
CA ALA A 14 -52.89 22.70 37.94
C ALA A 14 -51.62 23.52 38.14
N ALA A 15 -50.46 22.90 37.94
CA ALA A 15 -49.22 23.62 37.70
C ALA A 15 -48.99 23.69 36.19
N THR A 16 -49.28 24.86 35.64
CA THR A 16 -48.92 25.27 34.29
C THR A 16 -47.39 25.25 34.13
N PHE A 17 -46.85 24.20 33.51
CA PHE A 17 -45.54 24.25 32.86
C PHE A 17 -45.74 24.36 31.34
N THR A 18 -46.21 25.52 30.90
CA THR A 18 -45.94 26.02 29.55
C THR A 18 -44.55 26.61 29.56
N GLY A 19 -43.58 25.92 28.96
CA GLY A 19 -42.26 26.51 28.70
C GLY A 19 -41.10 25.55 28.85
N ALA A 20 -40.98 24.61 27.92
CA ALA A 20 -39.72 24.11 27.36
C ALA A 20 -40.04 22.86 26.52
N LEU A 21 -40.62 23.07 25.34
CA LEU A 21 -40.47 22.10 24.27
C LEU A 21 -38.96 22.11 23.96
N LEU A 22 -38.23 21.13 24.49
CA LEU A 22 -36.86 20.88 24.11
C LEU A 22 -36.86 20.63 22.61
N VAL A 23 -36.57 21.67 21.83
CA VAL A 23 -36.00 21.52 20.50
C VAL A 23 -34.56 21.05 20.75
N ALA A 24 -34.43 19.79 21.14
CA ALA A 24 -33.21 19.06 20.85
C ALA A 24 -33.19 19.00 19.33
N GLY A 25 -32.46 19.95 18.71
CA GLY A 25 -32.14 19.83 17.30
C GLY A 25 -31.60 18.43 17.11
N ALA A 26 -32.28 17.62 16.29
CA ALA A 26 -31.74 16.35 15.90
C ALA A 26 -30.37 16.65 15.30
N ALA A 27 -29.29 16.32 16.03
CA ALA A 27 -27.98 16.29 15.44
C ALA A 27 -28.11 15.35 14.25
N SER A 28 -27.89 15.86 13.04
CA SER A 28 -27.85 15.03 11.85
C SER A 28 -26.90 13.87 12.17
N ALA A 29 -27.44 12.65 12.27
CA ALA A 29 -26.60 11.48 12.44
C ALA A 29 -25.67 11.46 11.23
N SER A 30 -24.39 11.75 11.44
CA SER A 30 -23.38 11.55 10.42
C SER A 30 -23.34 10.05 10.15
N ALA A 31 -23.34 9.65 8.88
CA ALA A 31 -23.09 8.26 8.54
C ALA A 31 -21.74 7.85 9.16
N ALA A 32 -21.68 6.64 9.69
CA ALA A 32 -20.41 6.05 10.08
C ALA A 32 -19.53 5.94 8.81
N PRO A 33 -18.20 6.09 8.93
CA PRO A 33 -17.31 5.88 7.80
C PRO A 33 -17.44 4.46 7.24
N SER A 34 -17.04 4.29 5.99
CA SER A 34 -17.18 3.04 5.24
C SER A 34 -16.41 1.86 5.85
N GLY A 35 -15.32 2.12 6.58
CA GLY A 35 -14.37 1.09 7.02
C GLY A 35 -13.62 0.42 5.86
N LEU A 36 -13.70 0.98 4.65
CA LEU A 36 -13.03 0.46 3.48
C LEU A 36 -11.55 0.84 3.54
N GLN A 37 -10.65 -0.15 3.52
CA GLN A 37 -9.23 0.10 3.31
C GLN A 37 -9.04 0.85 1.99
N GLY A 38 -8.25 1.92 1.96
CA GLY A 38 -8.19 2.79 0.79
C GLY A 38 -8.94 4.09 0.96
N ASP A 39 -9.89 4.18 1.89
CA ASP A 39 -10.84 5.28 1.95
C ASP A 39 -10.47 6.22 3.10
N PHE A 40 -9.72 7.28 2.79
CA PHE A 40 -9.24 8.24 3.79
C PHE A 40 -10.35 9.22 4.21
N ASN A 41 -11.40 9.37 3.40
CA ASN A 41 -12.48 10.33 3.62
C ASN A 41 -13.82 9.69 4.05
N GLY A 42 -13.89 8.36 4.04
CA GLY A 42 -15.02 7.53 4.47
C GLY A 42 -16.23 7.57 3.53
N ASP A 43 -16.07 7.97 2.26
CA ASP A 43 -17.18 8.15 1.32
C ASP A 43 -17.60 6.86 0.57
N GLY A 44 -16.91 5.75 0.82
CA GLY A 44 -17.19 4.42 0.27
C GLY A 44 -16.48 4.13 -1.05
N TYR A 45 -15.51 4.96 -1.44
CA TYR A 45 -14.65 4.73 -2.60
C TYR A 45 -13.17 4.69 -2.16
N ARG A 46 -12.38 3.80 -2.74
CA ARG A 46 -10.94 3.78 -2.46
C ARG A 46 -10.26 4.96 -3.14
N ASP A 47 -9.48 5.67 -2.37
CA ASP A 47 -8.58 6.74 -2.79
C ASP A 47 -7.22 6.18 -3.19
N LEU A 48 -6.35 7.06 -3.69
CA LEU A 48 -4.98 6.72 -4.05
C LEU A 48 -4.01 7.79 -3.56
N VAL A 49 -2.98 7.37 -2.83
CA VAL A 49 -1.80 8.18 -2.53
C VAL A 49 -0.79 7.99 -3.65
N ILE A 50 -0.25 9.09 -4.16
CA ILE A 50 0.78 9.13 -5.21
C ILE A 50 2.00 9.86 -4.66
N ALA A 51 3.13 9.18 -4.58
CA ALA A 51 4.37 9.75 -4.08
C ALA A 51 5.07 10.62 -5.13
N ALA A 52 5.77 11.65 -4.65
CA ALA A 52 6.68 12.49 -5.41
C ALA A 52 7.91 12.83 -4.54
N PRO A 53 8.72 11.82 -4.19
CA PRO A 53 9.67 11.90 -3.07
C PRO A 53 10.80 12.91 -3.32
N ILE A 54 11.15 13.20 -4.58
CA ILE A 54 12.22 14.17 -4.87
C ILE A 54 11.70 15.59 -5.10
N GLY A 55 10.40 15.82 -4.93
CA GLY A 55 9.73 17.10 -5.14
C GLY A 55 10.31 18.25 -4.30
N LYS A 56 10.35 19.44 -4.90
CA LYS A 56 10.83 20.67 -4.23
C LYS A 56 9.72 21.33 -3.44
N ILE A 57 9.88 21.41 -2.11
CA ILE A 57 8.94 22.07 -1.20
C ILE A 57 9.66 23.20 -0.46
N SER A 58 9.06 24.38 -0.42
CA SER A 58 9.61 25.55 0.29
C SER A 58 11.07 25.87 -0.07
N GLY A 59 11.46 25.62 -1.33
CA GLY A 59 12.81 25.85 -1.84
C GLY A 59 13.83 24.74 -1.54
N LYS A 60 13.42 23.63 -0.91
CA LYS A 60 14.28 22.49 -0.55
C LYS A 60 14.14 21.37 -1.57
N GLU A 61 15.24 20.99 -2.21
CA GLU A 61 15.28 19.89 -3.17
C GLU A 61 15.19 18.54 -2.44
N GLY A 62 14.40 17.60 -2.96
CA GLY A 62 14.25 16.30 -2.32
C GLY A 62 13.54 16.33 -0.97
N ALA A 63 12.77 17.38 -0.67
CA ALA A 63 11.93 17.40 0.53
C ALA A 63 10.78 16.39 0.43
N GLY A 64 10.23 16.23 -0.79
CA GLY A 64 9.17 15.27 -1.06
C GLY A 64 7.77 15.75 -0.68
N TYR A 65 6.79 15.14 -1.33
CA TYR A 65 5.38 15.29 -1.01
C TYR A 65 4.60 14.07 -1.52
N VAL A 66 3.37 13.92 -1.03
CA VAL A 66 2.40 12.99 -1.59
C VAL A 66 1.17 13.74 -2.07
N THR A 67 0.49 13.20 -3.07
CA THR A 67 -0.84 13.66 -3.50
C THR A 67 -1.85 12.55 -3.30
N VAL A 68 -2.92 12.85 -2.57
CA VAL A 68 -4.09 11.99 -2.44
C VAL A 68 -5.07 12.38 -3.54
N VAL A 69 -5.47 11.44 -4.38
CA VAL A 69 -6.54 11.60 -5.37
C VAL A 69 -7.73 10.77 -4.91
N TYR A 70 -8.88 11.41 -4.73
CA TYR A 70 -10.04 10.75 -4.13
C TYR A 70 -10.81 9.89 -5.14
N GLY A 71 -11.25 8.72 -4.68
CA GLY A 71 -12.14 7.83 -5.40
C GLY A 71 -13.53 8.43 -5.58
N THR A 72 -14.24 7.97 -6.60
CA THR A 72 -15.64 8.33 -6.84
C THR A 72 -16.30 7.20 -7.61
N LYS A 73 -17.63 7.24 -7.76
CA LYS A 73 -18.36 6.33 -8.66
C LYS A 73 -17.84 6.28 -10.11
N SER A 74 -17.08 7.28 -10.56
CA SER A 74 -16.47 7.29 -11.89
C SER A 74 -14.98 6.91 -11.90
N GLY A 75 -14.46 6.45 -10.77
CA GLY A 75 -13.04 6.22 -10.48
C GLY A 75 -12.38 7.44 -9.83
N LEU A 76 -11.05 7.40 -9.78
CA LEU A 76 -10.22 8.50 -9.26
C LEU A 76 -10.52 9.84 -9.96
N ASP A 77 -10.86 10.86 -9.17
CA ASP A 77 -11.23 12.20 -9.66
C ASP A 77 -10.11 13.21 -9.38
N LYS A 78 -9.36 13.57 -10.42
CA LYS A 78 -8.24 14.53 -10.33
C LYS A 78 -8.66 15.91 -9.83
N SER A 79 -9.93 16.28 -9.92
CA SER A 79 -10.40 17.56 -9.36
C SER A 79 -10.57 17.51 -7.83
N LYS A 80 -10.66 16.31 -7.27
CA LYS A 80 -10.70 16.03 -5.84
C LYS A 80 -9.35 15.46 -5.42
N HIS A 81 -8.46 16.34 -4.96
CA HIS A 81 -7.15 15.94 -4.50
C HIS A 81 -6.69 16.74 -3.28
N THR A 82 -5.65 16.26 -2.62
CA THR A 82 -4.94 16.99 -1.56
C THR A 82 -3.45 16.72 -1.68
N VAL A 83 -2.64 17.78 -1.67
CA VAL A 83 -1.17 17.69 -1.66
C VAL A 83 -0.66 17.85 -0.23
N ILE A 84 0.20 16.95 0.21
CA ILE A 84 0.67 16.86 1.60
C ILE A 84 2.20 16.77 1.61
N SER A 85 2.82 17.61 2.44
CA SER A 85 4.26 17.60 2.74
C SER A 85 4.47 18.07 4.19
N GLN A 86 5.71 18.06 4.69
CA GLN A 86 6.06 18.68 5.98
C GLN A 86 5.83 20.22 6.00
N ALA A 87 5.54 20.87 4.86
CA ALA A 87 5.10 22.28 4.85
C ALA A 87 3.59 22.47 5.08
N THR A 88 2.80 21.39 4.99
CA THR A 88 1.36 21.46 5.10
C THR A 88 0.97 21.72 6.55
N THR A 89 0.09 22.71 6.78
CA THR A 89 -0.39 23.03 8.13
C THR A 89 -1.05 21.81 8.77
N GLY A 90 -0.62 21.49 10.00
CA GLY A 90 -1.12 20.32 10.74
C GLY A 90 -0.32 19.04 10.52
N ILE A 91 0.69 19.05 9.63
CA ILE A 91 1.64 17.96 9.45
C ILE A 91 2.92 18.28 10.24
N PRO A 92 3.47 17.34 11.03
CA PRO A 92 4.72 17.54 11.75
C PRO A 92 5.93 17.76 10.83
N GLY A 93 7.00 18.31 11.42
CA GLY A 93 8.29 18.52 10.74
C GLY A 93 8.37 19.84 9.98
N THR A 94 9.50 20.02 9.30
CA THR A 94 9.73 21.11 8.35
C THR A 94 10.46 20.55 7.14
N PRO A 95 10.17 20.98 5.91
CA PRO A 95 10.90 20.50 4.75
C PRO A 95 12.40 20.82 4.85
N GLU A 96 13.22 19.81 4.64
CA GLU A 96 14.66 19.88 4.50
C GLU A 96 15.09 19.25 3.16
N THR A 97 16.38 19.35 2.85
CA THR A 97 16.89 18.78 1.59
C THR A 97 17.19 17.31 1.80
N SER A 98 16.67 16.47 0.90
CA SER A 98 16.83 15.01 0.95
C SER A 98 16.10 14.31 2.11
N ASP A 99 14.93 14.82 2.50
CA ASP A 99 14.01 14.14 3.44
C ASP A 99 13.23 13.02 2.77
N TYR A 100 12.96 13.17 1.48
CA TYR A 100 12.22 12.22 0.65
C TYR A 100 10.82 11.89 1.16
N PHE A 101 10.11 12.83 1.78
CA PHE A 101 8.75 12.62 2.28
C PHE A 101 7.85 11.98 1.21
N GLY A 102 7.39 10.75 1.49
CA GLY A 102 6.57 9.96 0.57
C GLY A 102 7.27 8.78 -0.10
N ASP A 103 8.56 8.55 0.14
CA ASP A 103 9.32 7.41 -0.42
C ASP A 103 9.02 6.06 0.24
N ARG A 104 8.47 6.08 1.47
CA ARG A 104 8.03 4.92 2.24
C ARG A 104 6.63 5.14 2.77
N LEU A 105 5.67 4.35 2.30
CA LEU A 105 4.26 4.51 2.60
C LEU A 105 3.64 3.20 3.10
N THR A 106 2.69 3.29 4.02
CA THR A 106 1.68 2.24 4.29
C THR A 106 0.41 2.89 4.79
N THR A 107 -0.70 2.16 4.75
CA THR A 107 -2.03 2.64 5.12
C THR A 107 -2.72 1.68 6.08
N GLY A 108 -3.65 2.19 6.87
CA GLY A 108 -4.46 1.38 7.79
C GLY A 108 -5.23 2.26 8.77
N ASP A 109 -6.33 1.75 9.34
CA ASP A 109 -7.08 2.46 10.40
C ASP A 109 -6.36 2.24 11.74
N LEU A 110 -5.45 3.15 12.09
CA LEU A 110 -4.55 3.00 13.23
C LEU A 110 -5.19 3.42 14.55
N ASP A 111 -6.15 4.35 14.53
CA ASP A 111 -6.85 4.81 15.73
C ASP A 111 -8.22 4.15 15.94
N GLY A 112 -8.69 3.34 14.98
CA GLY A 112 -9.92 2.55 15.05
C GLY A 112 -11.18 3.38 14.83
N ASP A 113 -11.07 4.52 14.15
CA ASP A 113 -12.19 5.44 13.91
C ASP A 113 -12.98 5.11 12.63
N GLY A 114 -12.51 4.14 11.84
CA GLY A 114 -13.12 3.64 10.61
C GLY A 114 -12.72 4.39 9.35
N TYR A 115 -11.85 5.40 9.43
CA TYR A 115 -11.20 6.02 8.28
C TYR A 115 -9.81 5.38 8.08
N THR A 116 -9.38 5.23 6.83
CA THR A 116 -8.00 4.81 6.58
C THR A 116 -7.04 5.96 6.96
N ASP A 117 -5.93 5.66 7.64
CA ASP A 117 -4.83 6.59 7.89
C ASP A 117 -3.66 6.31 6.94
N LEU A 118 -2.80 7.32 6.73
CA LEU A 118 -1.57 7.21 5.96
C LEU A 118 -0.36 7.30 6.89
N VAL A 119 0.58 6.36 6.79
CA VAL A 119 1.87 6.41 7.46
C VAL A 119 2.95 6.74 6.45
N VAL A 120 3.78 7.72 6.77
CA VAL A 120 4.96 8.10 5.99
C VAL A 120 6.21 7.85 6.83
N GLY A 121 7.13 7.06 6.31
CA GLY A 121 8.43 6.81 6.92
C GLY A 121 9.44 7.84 6.43
N VAL A 122 9.80 8.81 7.25
CA VAL A 122 10.86 9.78 6.93
C VAL A 122 12.15 9.26 7.53
N HIS A 123 12.73 8.26 6.88
CA HIS A 123 13.74 7.39 7.51
C HIS A 123 15.05 8.14 7.83
N SER A 124 15.32 9.30 7.21
CA SER A 124 16.51 10.13 7.49
C SER A 124 16.30 11.23 8.55
N GLU A 125 15.05 11.47 8.99
CA GLU A 125 14.66 12.60 9.85
C GLU A 125 15.04 12.40 11.32
N ARG A 126 15.35 13.45 12.09
CA ARG A 126 15.77 13.31 13.49
C ARG A 126 14.63 13.56 14.48
N ILE A 127 14.38 12.59 15.36
CA ILE A 127 13.57 12.81 16.57
C ILE A 127 14.48 13.27 17.71
N GLY A 128 14.36 14.54 18.11
CA GLY A 128 15.08 15.10 19.26
C GLY A 128 16.59 15.20 19.04
N SER A 129 17.38 15.06 20.12
CA SER A 129 18.84 15.27 20.11
C SER A 129 19.67 13.98 20.16
N THR A 130 19.11 12.84 19.76
CA THR A 130 19.84 11.56 19.77
C THR A 130 20.49 11.28 18.42
N ASP A 131 21.59 10.51 18.41
CA ASP A 131 22.26 10.07 17.18
C ASP A 131 21.44 9.03 16.36
N SER A 132 20.28 8.58 16.86
CA SER A 132 19.33 7.74 16.09
C SER A 132 18.26 8.59 15.42
N PHE A 133 18.01 8.31 14.13
CA PHE A 133 17.13 9.05 13.23
C PHE A 133 16.17 8.09 12.48
N GLY A 134 15.07 8.60 11.95
CA GLY A 134 13.92 7.88 11.41
C GLY A 134 12.64 8.30 12.15
N VAL A 135 11.68 8.86 11.41
CA VAL A 135 10.35 9.27 11.91
C VAL A 135 9.26 8.47 11.22
N LEU A 136 8.24 8.09 11.99
CA LEU A 136 6.98 7.55 11.47
C LEU A 136 5.91 8.61 11.68
N THR A 137 5.53 9.32 10.62
CA THR A 137 4.47 10.33 10.66
C THR A 137 3.16 9.67 10.24
N VAL A 138 2.18 9.63 11.13
CA VAL A 138 0.82 9.21 10.80
C VAL A 138 0.01 10.45 10.42
N ILE A 139 -0.63 10.42 9.25
CA ILE A 139 -1.58 11.43 8.79
C ILE A 139 -2.97 10.82 8.91
N TRP A 140 -3.79 11.43 9.76
CA TRP A 140 -5.05 10.86 10.19
C TRP A 140 -6.15 11.05 9.14
N GLY A 141 -6.84 9.97 8.82
CA GLY A 141 -8.09 9.94 8.07
C GLY A 141 -9.20 10.68 8.81
N GLY A 142 -10.27 10.97 8.08
CA GLY A 142 -11.46 11.60 8.63
C GLY A 142 -12.42 12.06 7.55
N ALA A 143 -13.63 12.48 7.94
CA ALA A 143 -14.69 12.90 7.01
C ALA A 143 -14.32 14.00 5.98
N THR A 144 -13.17 14.66 6.14
CA THR A 144 -12.65 15.67 5.19
C THR A 144 -11.32 15.26 4.55
N GLY A 145 -10.97 13.97 4.63
CA GLY A 145 -9.71 13.39 4.21
C GLY A 145 -8.55 13.72 5.17
N LEU A 146 -7.34 13.53 4.66
CA LEU A 146 -6.08 13.69 5.38
C LEU A 146 -5.77 15.18 5.66
N LYS A 147 -5.82 15.60 6.93
CA LYS A 147 -5.62 17.02 7.34
C LYS A 147 -4.62 17.24 8.47
N THR A 148 -4.53 16.33 9.41
CA THR A 148 -3.69 16.46 10.60
C THR A 148 -2.82 15.24 10.72
N GLY A 149 -1.57 15.42 11.12
CA GLY A 149 -0.66 14.32 11.36
C GLY A 149 0.01 14.39 12.73
N THR A 150 0.61 13.29 13.14
CA THR A 150 1.35 13.17 14.40
C THR A 150 2.45 12.14 14.24
N ASP A 151 3.64 12.43 14.75
CA ASP A 151 4.71 11.46 14.79
C ASP A 151 4.44 10.43 15.89
N ILE A 152 4.73 9.16 15.61
CA ILE A 152 4.74 8.15 16.67
C ILE A 152 5.83 8.52 17.67
N ALA A 153 5.42 8.77 18.91
CA ALA A 153 6.27 9.35 19.94
C ALA A 153 6.51 8.41 21.13
N SER A 154 5.64 7.41 21.34
CA SER A 154 5.77 6.51 22.48
C SER A 154 4.99 5.20 22.36
N PRO A 155 5.56 4.07 22.82
CA PRO A 155 6.99 3.88 23.07
C PRO A 155 7.80 3.97 21.77
N LEU A 156 9.09 4.32 21.86
CA LEU A 156 10.03 4.26 20.74
C LEU A 156 11.12 3.22 21.01
N PRO A 157 11.64 2.54 19.95
CA PRO A 157 12.77 1.64 20.12
C PRO A 157 14.01 2.42 20.55
N LYS A 158 14.82 1.79 21.42
CA LYS A 158 16.04 2.40 21.97
C LYS A 158 17.03 2.80 20.87
N TYR A 159 17.19 1.92 19.87
CA TYR A 159 18.00 2.15 18.67
C TYR A 159 17.04 2.16 17.48
N ARG A 160 17.16 3.17 16.63
CA ARG A 160 16.16 3.40 15.59
C ARG A 160 16.72 3.92 14.28
N ASN A 161 18.02 3.67 14.00
CA ASN A 161 18.69 4.13 12.77
C ASN A 161 17.87 3.77 11.53
N GLU A 162 17.38 4.78 10.80
CA GLU A 162 16.49 4.60 9.64
C GLU A 162 15.18 3.89 9.96
N LEU A 163 14.58 4.19 11.12
CA LEU A 163 13.23 3.71 11.42
C LEU A 163 12.24 4.24 10.38
N GLY A 164 11.48 3.32 9.80
CA GLY A 164 10.58 3.61 8.69
C GLY A 164 11.16 3.29 7.32
N TRP A 165 12.35 2.67 7.27
CA TRP A 165 12.95 2.17 6.03
C TRP A 165 12.05 1.18 5.27
N ALA A 166 11.25 0.39 6.00
CA ALA A 166 10.23 -0.48 5.45
C ALA A 166 9.00 -0.46 6.36
N LEU A 167 7.81 -0.48 5.79
CA LEU A 167 6.55 -0.31 6.52
C LEU A 167 5.50 -1.33 6.09
N ALA A 168 4.69 -1.80 7.03
CA ALA A 168 3.46 -2.51 6.74
C ALA A 168 2.49 -2.36 7.92
N ALA A 169 1.19 -2.28 7.63
CA ALA A 169 0.15 -2.25 8.66
C ALA A 169 -0.75 -3.48 8.57
N GLY A 170 -1.22 -3.97 9.71
CA GLY A 170 -2.11 -5.12 9.81
C GLY A 170 -2.35 -5.53 11.26
N ASP A 171 -3.43 -6.24 11.53
CA ASP A 171 -3.73 -6.78 12.87
C ASP A 171 -2.88 -8.03 13.12
N PHE A 172 -1.62 -7.86 13.55
CA PHE A 172 -0.68 -8.98 13.64
C PHE A 172 -0.90 -9.89 14.86
N ASP A 173 -1.76 -9.51 15.80
CA ASP A 173 -2.16 -10.38 16.92
C ASP A 173 -3.63 -10.79 16.96
N GLY A 174 -4.43 -10.36 16.00
CA GLY A 174 -5.83 -10.76 15.89
C GLY A 174 -6.71 -10.14 16.97
N ASP A 175 -6.31 -9.01 17.55
CA ASP A 175 -7.08 -8.32 18.60
C ASP A 175 -8.15 -7.36 18.07
N GLY A 176 -8.20 -7.17 16.74
CA GLY A 176 -9.12 -6.30 16.04
C GLY A 176 -8.60 -4.88 15.83
N HIS A 177 -7.38 -4.57 16.23
CA HIS A 177 -6.74 -3.27 16.02
C HIS A 177 -5.60 -3.37 15.01
N THR A 178 -5.46 -2.35 14.17
CA THR A 178 -4.34 -2.28 13.24
C THR A 178 -3.03 -2.02 14.00
N ASP A 179 -2.06 -2.91 13.85
CA ASP A 179 -0.68 -2.69 14.28
C ASP A 179 0.14 -2.07 13.13
N LEU A 180 1.26 -1.43 13.48
CA LEU A 180 2.25 -0.93 12.51
C LEU A 180 3.59 -1.66 12.68
N ALA A 181 4.05 -2.31 11.62
CA ALA A 181 5.39 -2.86 11.50
C ALA A 181 6.33 -1.85 10.83
N ALA A 182 7.48 -1.58 11.45
CA ALA A 182 8.51 -0.71 10.92
C ALA A 182 9.89 -1.35 10.99
N GLY A 183 10.52 -1.50 9.83
CA GLY A 183 11.91 -1.91 9.67
C GLY A 183 12.88 -0.76 9.98
N ASN A 184 14.10 -1.10 10.38
CA ASN A 184 15.20 -0.16 10.56
C ASN A 184 16.57 -0.84 10.38
N ASN A 185 17.62 -0.03 10.36
CA ASN A 185 19.02 -0.44 10.30
C ASN A 185 19.68 -0.55 11.69
N SER A 186 18.95 -1.09 12.67
CA SER A 186 19.41 -1.29 14.05
C SER A 186 18.89 -2.60 14.64
N THR A 187 19.32 -2.97 15.85
CA THR A 187 18.77 -4.13 16.58
C THR A 187 17.86 -3.64 17.70
N PRO A 188 16.61 -4.15 17.81
CA PRO A 188 15.93 -5.05 16.87
C PRO A 188 15.58 -4.37 15.54
N SER A 189 15.73 -5.12 14.45
CA SER A 189 15.58 -4.65 13.06
C SER A 189 14.15 -4.50 12.59
N LEU A 190 13.20 -5.11 13.31
CA LEU A 190 11.77 -4.98 13.07
C LEU A 190 11.07 -4.57 14.36
N ASN A 191 10.20 -3.56 14.27
CA ASN A 191 9.54 -2.92 15.40
C ASN A 191 8.03 -2.92 15.16
N ILE A 192 7.26 -3.59 16.01
CA ILE A 192 5.81 -3.69 15.92
C ILE A 192 5.18 -2.77 16.96
N PHE A 193 4.58 -1.68 16.51
CA PHE A 193 3.81 -0.75 17.32
C PHE A 193 2.38 -1.27 17.43
N LYS A 194 1.99 -1.65 18.64
CA LYS A 194 0.71 -2.28 18.90
C LYS A 194 -0.45 -1.29 18.89
N GLY A 195 -1.49 -1.62 18.15
CA GLY A 195 -2.74 -0.89 18.07
C GLY A 195 -3.54 -0.90 19.38
N PRO A 196 -4.61 -0.08 19.46
CA PRO A 196 -4.81 1.10 18.64
C PRO A 196 -3.71 2.15 18.93
N ILE A 197 -3.28 2.87 17.90
CA ILE A 197 -2.35 4.00 18.02
C ILE A 197 -3.18 5.27 18.12
N SER A 198 -3.11 5.94 19.28
CA SER A 198 -3.86 7.17 19.48
C SER A 198 -3.36 8.33 18.61
N ARG A 199 -4.24 9.28 18.31
CA ARG A 199 -3.91 10.57 17.65
C ARG A 199 -2.86 11.44 18.36
N ALA A 200 -2.41 11.04 19.56
CA ALA A 200 -1.26 11.63 20.24
C ALA A 200 0.08 10.93 19.91
N GLY A 201 0.10 10.03 18.93
CA GLY A 201 1.28 9.26 18.54
C GLY A 201 1.68 8.19 19.57
N LYS A 202 0.72 7.70 20.36
CA LYS A 202 0.97 6.70 21.40
C LYS A 202 0.39 5.35 21.00
N ALA A 203 1.26 4.37 20.77
CA ALA A 203 0.92 2.96 20.63
C ALA A 203 0.70 2.30 22.00
N THR A 204 -0.08 1.22 22.04
CA THR A 204 -0.38 0.47 23.27
C THR A 204 0.88 -0.20 23.83
N ALA A 205 1.70 -0.75 22.95
CA ALA A 205 2.97 -1.41 23.26
C ALA A 205 3.92 -1.37 22.06
N LEU A 206 5.17 -1.80 22.28
CA LEU A 206 6.15 -2.01 21.23
C LEU A 206 6.80 -3.38 21.41
N VAL A 207 6.81 -4.16 20.34
CA VAL A 207 7.49 -5.47 20.27
C VAL A 207 8.62 -5.36 19.27
N GLY A 208 9.85 -5.60 19.73
CA GLY A 208 11.02 -5.69 18.87
C GLY A 208 11.31 -7.12 18.45
N ILE A 209 11.56 -7.34 17.16
CA ILE A 209 11.96 -8.61 16.57
C ILE A 209 13.32 -8.43 15.90
N ASP A 210 14.31 -9.18 16.35
CA ASP A 210 15.61 -9.25 15.68
C ASP A 210 15.53 -10.28 14.55
N THR A 211 15.23 -9.81 13.33
CA THR A 211 15.05 -10.68 12.15
C THR A 211 16.37 -11.34 11.74
N ILE A 212 17.49 -10.67 11.99
CA ILE A 212 18.83 -11.16 11.66
C ILE A 212 19.16 -12.33 12.58
N ALA A 213 18.95 -12.18 13.89
CA ALA A 213 19.14 -13.28 14.84
C ALA A 213 18.16 -14.44 14.59
N ALA A 214 16.91 -14.13 14.26
CA ALA A 214 15.88 -15.15 14.06
C ALA A 214 16.02 -15.93 12.73
N THR A 215 16.46 -15.26 11.66
CA THR A 215 16.37 -15.80 10.30
C THR A 215 17.59 -15.54 9.43
N GLY A 216 18.50 -14.66 9.86
CA GLY A 216 19.63 -14.17 9.08
C GLY A 216 19.27 -13.16 7.99
N ILE A 217 18.05 -12.59 8.04
CA ILE A 217 17.56 -11.64 7.04
C ILE A 217 17.55 -10.23 7.60
N TYR A 218 18.20 -9.33 6.87
CA TYR A 218 18.07 -7.89 7.05
C TYR A 218 16.82 -7.41 6.30
N PRO A 219 15.87 -6.72 6.96
CA PRO A 219 14.61 -6.34 6.34
C PRO A 219 14.79 -5.11 5.43
N ASP A 220 14.45 -5.26 4.16
CA ASP A 220 14.42 -4.19 3.15
C ASP A 220 12.99 -3.79 2.78
N GLU A 221 12.05 -4.74 2.80
CA GLU A 221 10.66 -4.56 2.36
C GLU A 221 9.73 -5.40 3.25
N LEU A 222 8.54 -4.87 3.55
CA LEU A 222 7.54 -5.52 4.40
C LEU A 222 6.19 -5.55 3.68
N VAL A 223 5.53 -6.71 3.66
CA VAL A 223 4.18 -6.85 3.09
C VAL A 223 3.28 -7.60 4.05
N ALA A 224 2.22 -6.95 4.52
CA ALA A 224 1.20 -7.58 5.35
C ALA A 224 0.12 -8.24 4.49
N GLY A 225 -0.46 -9.31 4.99
CA GLY A 225 -1.55 -10.02 4.32
C GLY A 225 -1.94 -11.28 5.06
N ASN A 226 -3.03 -11.93 4.68
CA ASN A 226 -3.52 -13.10 5.39
C ASN A 226 -3.28 -14.38 4.58
N VAL A 227 -2.20 -15.10 4.90
CA VAL A 227 -1.76 -16.30 4.17
C VAL A 227 -2.40 -17.57 4.74
N ASN A 228 -2.90 -17.54 5.98
CA ASN A 228 -3.41 -18.71 6.71
C ASN A 228 -4.89 -18.65 7.14
N ARG A 229 -5.53 -17.49 7.01
CA ARG A 229 -6.91 -17.17 7.44
C ARG A 229 -7.19 -17.43 8.93
N ASP A 230 -6.22 -17.22 9.81
CA ASP A 230 -6.40 -17.48 11.25
C ASP A 230 -6.96 -16.29 12.07
N GLY A 231 -7.24 -15.17 11.40
CA GLY A 231 -7.78 -13.95 11.99
C GLY A 231 -6.72 -12.92 12.36
N ALA A 232 -5.46 -13.31 12.47
CA ALA A 232 -4.34 -12.37 12.52
C ALA A 232 -3.78 -12.17 11.09
N ALA A 233 -3.26 -10.97 10.82
CA ALA A 233 -2.45 -10.71 9.65
C ALA A 233 -1.08 -11.39 9.79
N ASP A 234 -0.60 -11.96 8.70
CA ASP A 234 0.79 -12.40 8.56
C ASP A 234 1.64 -11.26 7.97
N LEU A 235 2.96 -11.38 8.11
CA LEU A 235 3.93 -10.42 7.61
C LEU A 235 5.00 -11.13 6.78
N LEU A 236 5.12 -10.77 5.51
CA LEU A 236 6.27 -11.12 4.69
C LEU A 236 7.40 -10.13 4.97
N VAL A 237 8.52 -10.63 5.48
CA VAL A 237 9.76 -9.86 5.64
C VAL A 237 10.69 -10.23 4.51
N MET A 238 11.01 -9.29 3.63
CA MET A 238 11.97 -9.50 2.54
C MET A 238 13.25 -8.70 2.78
N GLY A 239 14.36 -9.21 2.26
CA GLY A 239 15.59 -8.45 2.16
C GLY A 239 16.81 -9.35 1.96
N GLN A 240 17.96 -8.93 2.46
CA GLN A 240 19.22 -9.60 2.19
C GLN A 240 19.58 -10.65 3.25
N GLN A 241 20.01 -11.82 2.78
CA GLN A 241 20.70 -12.82 3.60
C GLN A 241 22.18 -12.86 3.20
N GLU A 242 23.07 -12.66 4.17
CA GLU A 242 24.51 -12.79 3.97
C GLU A 242 24.93 -14.27 3.96
N SER A 243 25.76 -14.65 2.98
CA SER A 243 26.39 -15.96 2.90
C SER A 243 27.83 -15.81 2.38
N GLY A 244 28.78 -15.60 3.29
CA GLY A 244 30.16 -15.28 2.92
C GLY A 244 30.23 -13.89 2.30
N ASN A 245 30.80 -13.77 1.09
CA ASN A 245 30.87 -12.48 0.38
C ASN A 245 29.70 -12.25 -0.59
N VAL A 246 28.64 -13.06 -0.50
CA VAL A 246 27.47 -12.98 -1.38
C VAL A 246 26.26 -12.58 -0.54
N TYR A 247 25.57 -11.53 -0.97
CA TYR A 247 24.24 -11.17 -0.48
C TYR A 247 23.22 -11.80 -1.40
N ALA A 248 22.25 -12.49 -0.81
CA ALA A 248 21.19 -13.10 -1.58
C ALA A 248 19.82 -12.66 -1.07
N THR A 249 18.96 -12.22 -1.99
CA THR A 249 17.58 -11.89 -1.66
C THR A 249 16.84 -13.09 -1.09
N ARG A 250 16.20 -12.91 0.06
CA ARG A 250 15.37 -13.92 0.72
C ARG A 250 14.16 -13.26 1.32
N SER A 251 13.09 -14.04 1.43
CA SER A 251 11.89 -13.63 2.14
C SER A 251 11.52 -14.68 3.19
N VAL A 252 11.02 -14.23 4.32
CA VAL A 252 10.46 -15.08 5.38
C VAL A 252 9.06 -14.63 5.69
N LEU A 253 8.13 -15.58 5.68
CA LEU A 253 6.81 -15.39 6.23
C LEU A 253 6.89 -15.46 7.77
N TYR A 254 6.45 -14.40 8.42
CA TYR A 254 6.15 -14.36 9.84
C TYR A 254 4.65 -14.50 10.01
N LYS A 255 4.21 -15.51 10.75
CA LYS A 255 2.78 -15.71 10.98
C LYS A 255 2.27 -14.90 12.16
N GLY A 256 1.12 -14.27 11.98
CA GLY A 256 0.37 -13.62 13.04
C GLY A 256 -0.18 -14.63 14.05
N SER A 257 -0.43 -14.17 15.27
CA SER A 257 -1.14 -14.95 16.31
C SER A 257 -1.43 -14.04 17.49
N SER A 258 -2.29 -14.46 18.42
CA SER A 258 -2.50 -13.75 19.70
C SER A 258 -1.25 -13.53 20.58
N THR A 259 -0.10 -14.09 20.20
CA THR A 259 1.20 -13.84 20.83
C THR A 259 2.14 -12.98 19.98
N GLY A 260 1.62 -12.41 18.89
CA GLY A 260 2.33 -11.66 17.86
C GLY A 260 3.00 -12.53 16.80
N LEU A 261 3.84 -11.86 15.99
CA LEU A 261 4.52 -12.44 14.84
C LEU A 261 5.58 -13.48 15.23
N LYS A 262 5.60 -14.60 14.50
CA LYS A 262 6.64 -15.64 14.59
C LYS A 262 7.12 -16.08 13.21
N ALA A 263 8.44 -16.11 13.02
CA ALA A 263 9.03 -16.62 11.79
C ALA A 263 8.57 -18.07 11.52
N SER A 264 8.16 -18.34 10.28
CA SER A 264 7.63 -19.64 9.87
C SER A 264 8.48 -20.26 8.76
N SER A 265 8.42 -19.70 7.54
CA SER A 265 8.96 -20.35 6.35
C SER A 265 9.76 -19.37 5.49
N LYS A 266 10.90 -19.84 4.98
CA LYS A 266 11.69 -19.14 3.95
C LYS A 266 11.12 -19.45 2.57
N LEU A 267 11.02 -18.44 1.72
CA LEU A 267 10.58 -18.57 0.32
C LEU A 267 11.50 -17.78 -0.62
N ALA A 268 11.17 -17.78 -1.91
CA ALA A 268 11.91 -17.06 -2.94
C ALA A 268 11.99 -15.57 -2.59
N GLY A 269 13.21 -15.03 -2.58
CA GLY A 269 13.46 -13.60 -2.39
C GLY A 269 13.09 -12.76 -3.61
N GLY A 270 12.94 -11.47 -3.38
CA GLY A 270 12.61 -10.46 -4.37
C GLY A 270 12.76 -9.06 -3.77
N TYR A 271 12.28 -8.06 -4.52
CA TYR A 271 12.36 -6.64 -4.16
C TYR A 271 10.99 -5.96 -4.12
N ALA A 272 9.95 -6.61 -4.67
CA ALA A 272 8.56 -6.21 -4.54
C ALA A 272 7.71 -7.44 -4.23
N ALA A 273 6.57 -7.27 -3.58
CA ALA A 273 5.63 -8.36 -3.37
C ALA A 273 4.19 -7.90 -3.20
N ALA A 274 3.27 -8.85 -3.35
CA ALA A 274 1.87 -8.73 -2.97
C ALA A 274 1.40 -10.02 -2.29
N ILE A 275 0.37 -9.93 -1.46
CA ILE A 275 -0.32 -11.10 -0.90
C ILE A 275 -1.78 -11.05 -1.36
N ALA A 276 -2.19 -12.02 -2.18
CA ALA A 276 -3.55 -12.08 -2.72
C ALA A 276 -3.92 -13.52 -3.11
N ASP A 277 -5.20 -13.84 -3.09
CA ASP A 277 -5.73 -15.17 -3.42
C ASP A 277 -5.89 -15.31 -4.95
N VAL A 278 -4.84 -15.76 -5.63
CA VAL A 278 -4.80 -15.82 -7.11
C VAL A 278 -5.49 -17.07 -7.67
N ASP A 279 -5.82 -18.03 -6.79
CA ASP A 279 -6.47 -19.27 -7.16
C ASP A 279 -7.80 -19.58 -6.47
N LYS A 280 -8.26 -18.64 -5.64
CA LYS A 280 -9.55 -18.66 -4.98
C LYS A 280 -9.73 -19.87 -4.05
N ASP A 281 -8.65 -20.44 -3.54
CA ASP A 281 -8.72 -21.46 -2.48
C ASP A 281 -9.01 -20.85 -1.10
N GLY A 282 -8.88 -19.53 -1.03
CA GLY A 282 -9.14 -18.71 0.10
C GLY A 282 -7.87 -18.10 0.70
N TYR A 283 -6.78 -18.82 0.68
CA TYR A 283 -5.59 -18.38 1.37
C TYR A 283 -4.88 -17.29 0.55
N GLY A 284 -4.32 -16.27 1.21
CA GLY A 284 -3.48 -15.32 0.51
C GLY A 284 -2.25 -16.02 -0.04
N ASP A 285 -2.00 -15.91 -1.34
CA ASP A 285 -0.79 -16.40 -1.97
C ASP A 285 0.29 -15.31 -1.95
N VAL A 286 1.54 -15.70 -1.74
CA VAL A 286 2.67 -14.76 -1.73
C VAL A 286 3.25 -14.65 -3.13
N ILE A 287 3.18 -13.45 -3.71
CA ILE A 287 3.72 -13.15 -5.04
C ILE A 287 4.96 -12.27 -4.88
N THR A 288 6.15 -12.79 -5.18
CA THR A 288 7.41 -12.03 -5.13
C THR A 288 7.91 -11.66 -6.51
N GLY A 289 8.22 -10.38 -6.72
CA GLY A 289 8.89 -9.85 -7.90
C GLY A 289 10.40 -9.77 -7.69
N ASN A 290 11.17 -10.32 -8.63
CA ASN A 290 12.62 -10.22 -8.65
C ASN A 290 13.07 -9.75 -10.03
N PHE A 291 13.34 -8.45 -10.15
CA PHE A 291 13.76 -7.80 -11.38
C PHE A 291 15.20 -8.13 -11.80
N MET A 292 15.98 -8.79 -10.94
CA MET A 292 17.40 -9.01 -11.19
C MET A 292 17.64 -10.18 -12.14
N GLU A 293 18.76 -10.09 -12.84
CA GLU A 293 19.31 -11.19 -13.62
C GLU A 293 19.71 -12.35 -12.70
N LYS A 294 19.57 -13.58 -13.20
CA LYS A 294 19.96 -14.77 -12.43
C LYS A 294 21.46 -14.76 -12.14
N SER A 295 21.83 -14.84 -10.85
CA SER A 295 23.22 -14.91 -10.41
C SER A 295 23.36 -15.74 -9.12
N ALA A 296 24.58 -15.82 -8.57
CA ALA A 296 24.80 -16.48 -7.28
C ALA A 296 24.13 -15.74 -6.10
N GLY A 297 24.10 -14.40 -6.15
CA GLY A 297 23.36 -13.57 -5.20
C GLY A 297 21.86 -13.57 -5.48
N GLU A 298 21.48 -13.64 -6.75
CA GLU A 298 20.08 -13.62 -7.18
C GLU A 298 19.66 -14.96 -7.82
N PRO A 299 19.57 -16.06 -7.03
CA PRO A 299 19.23 -17.36 -7.60
C PRO A 299 17.78 -17.42 -8.10
N ASN A 300 16.92 -16.53 -7.60
CA ASN A 300 15.51 -16.35 -8.00
C ASN A 300 15.33 -15.24 -9.03
N GLY A 301 16.42 -14.65 -9.55
CA GLY A 301 16.41 -13.77 -10.72
C GLY A 301 16.22 -14.55 -12.03
N GLY A 302 15.99 -13.85 -13.13
CA GLY A 302 15.76 -14.44 -14.46
C GLY A 302 16.28 -13.51 -15.56
N PRO A 303 16.49 -14.00 -16.80
CA PRO A 303 16.68 -13.12 -17.95
C PRO A 303 15.55 -12.08 -17.97
N GLY A 304 15.88 -10.80 -17.84
CA GLY A 304 14.88 -9.72 -17.77
C GLY A 304 14.05 -9.66 -16.50
N GLY A 305 14.29 -10.51 -15.49
CA GLY A 305 13.53 -10.57 -14.23
C GLY A 305 12.43 -11.64 -14.21
N ALA A 306 11.66 -11.70 -13.13
CA ALA A 306 10.59 -12.68 -12.92
C ALA A 306 9.64 -12.33 -11.77
N VAL A 307 8.52 -13.06 -11.73
CA VAL A 307 7.62 -13.17 -10.58
C VAL A 307 7.52 -14.64 -10.13
N THR A 308 7.42 -14.87 -8.82
CA THR A 308 7.21 -16.20 -8.24
C THR A 308 6.00 -16.21 -7.30
N VAL A 309 5.06 -17.11 -7.52
CA VAL A 309 3.89 -17.33 -6.66
C VAL A 309 4.14 -18.53 -5.75
N THR A 310 4.01 -18.32 -4.45
CA THR A 310 4.02 -19.36 -3.43
C THR A 310 2.66 -19.41 -2.75
N TYR A 311 1.93 -20.51 -2.93
CA TYR A 311 0.53 -20.59 -2.53
C TYR A 311 0.33 -20.63 -1.01
N GLY A 312 -0.75 -20.03 -0.53
CA GLY A 312 -1.18 -20.05 0.86
C GLY A 312 -1.89 -21.34 1.28
N SER A 313 -2.18 -21.47 2.57
CA SER A 313 -2.88 -22.62 3.18
C SER A 313 -3.19 -22.34 4.64
N ALA A 314 -4.06 -23.14 5.27
CA ALA A 314 -4.30 -23.07 6.71
C ALA A 314 -3.03 -23.20 7.59
N SER A 315 -1.93 -23.77 7.08
CA SER A 315 -0.65 -23.89 7.79
C SER A 315 0.25 -22.65 7.67
N GLY A 316 -0.12 -21.66 6.85
CA GLY A 316 0.79 -20.67 6.28
C GLY A 316 0.99 -20.99 4.81
N LEU A 317 2.18 -21.44 4.41
CA LEU A 317 2.43 -21.80 3.00
C LEU A 317 1.97 -23.21 2.66
N SER A 318 1.44 -23.36 1.44
CA SER A 318 1.11 -24.64 0.81
C SER A 318 2.35 -25.46 0.47
N THR A 319 2.17 -26.77 0.30
CA THR A 319 3.19 -27.66 -0.27
C THR A 319 3.18 -27.70 -1.80
N ARG A 320 2.29 -26.93 -2.45
CA ARG A 320 2.25 -26.79 -3.91
C ARG A 320 3.58 -26.23 -4.41
N THR A 321 4.07 -26.78 -5.52
CA THR A 321 5.26 -26.24 -6.19
C THR A 321 5.03 -24.78 -6.54
N PRO A 322 5.90 -23.85 -6.12
CA PRO A 322 5.82 -22.46 -6.51
C PRO A 322 5.83 -22.30 -8.03
N VAL A 323 5.03 -21.37 -8.55
CA VAL A 323 4.97 -21.07 -9.99
C VAL A 323 5.83 -19.85 -10.27
N ARG A 324 6.72 -19.98 -11.25
CA ARG A 324 7.60 -18.90 -11.69
C ARG A 324 7.21 -18.44 -13.08
N ILE A 325 7.08 -17.13 -13.27
CA ILE A 325 6.66 -16.49 -14.51
C ILE A 325 7.70 -15.43 -14.93
N THR A 326 8.01 -15.42 -16.21
CA THR A 326 8.88 -14.45 -16.90
C THR A 326 8.21 -14.00 -18.20
N GLN A 327 8.76 -13.01 -18.90
CA GLN A 327 8.26 -12.62 -20.23
C GLN A 327 8.34 -13.77 -21.26
N ASP A 328 9.24 -14.73 -21.09
CA ASP A 328 9.33 -15.94 -21.92
C ASP A 328 8.31 -17.03 -21.57
N THR A 329 7.53 -16.85 -20.51
CA THR A 329 6.50 -17.82 -20.14
C THR A 329 5.41 -17.84 -21.19
N ALA A 330 5.01 -19.05 -21.63
CA ALA A 330 4.01 -19.20 -22.68
C ALA A 330 2.74 -18.37 -22.41
N SER A 331 2.32 -17.62 -23.43
CA SER A 331 1.18 -16.69 -23.40
C SER A 331 1.37 -15.38 -22.63
N VAL A 332 2.51 -15.15 -21.99
CA VAL A 332 2.91 -13.80 -21.57
C VAL A 332 3.34 -13.01 -22.81
N PRO A 333 2.80 -11.80 -23.07
CA PRO A 333 3.23 -10.99 -24.20
C PRO A 333 4.66 -10.45 -24.01
N GLY A 334 5.44 -10.45 -25.10
CA GLY A 334 6.82 -9.95 -25.10
C GLY A 334 7.84 -11.08 -25.23
N THR A 335 9.11 -10.75 -24.99
CA THR A 335 10.23 -11.68 -24.91
C THR A 335 11.14 -11.16 -23.82
N ALA A 336 11.76 -12.04 -23.05
CA ALA A 336 12.64 -11.60 -21.98
C ALA A 336 14.00 -11.15 -22.54
N GLU A 337 14.38 -9.92 -22.26
CA GLU A 337 15.64 -9.30 -22.62
C GLU A 337 16.39 -8.82 -21.39
N LYS A 338 17.71 -8.73 -21.51
CA LYS A 338 18.55 -8.38 -20.37
C LYS A 338 18.23 -6.96 -19.89
N ASN A 339 17.98 -6.83 -18.60
CA ASN A 339 17.61 -5.59 -17.91
C ASN A 339 16.18 -5.08 -18.18
N ASP A 340 15.23 -5.90 -18.64
CA ASP A 340 13.82 -5.47 -18.73
C ASP A 340 13.19 -5.21 -17.36
N ARG A 341 13.72 -5.88 -16.33
CA ARG A 341 13.34 -5.70 -14.93
C ARG A 341 11.89 -6.10 -14.65
N PHE A 342 11.35 -7.10 -15.35
CA PHE A 342 10.07 -7.72 -15.04
C PHE A 342 10.02 -8.18 -13.58
N GLY A 343 9.00 -7.76 -12.85
CA GLY A 343 8.91 -7.99 -11.41
C GLY A 343 9.59 -6.90 -10.58
N TRP A 344 9.88 -5.73 -11.17
CA TRP A 344 10.35 -4.55 -10.44
C TRP A 344 9.28 -4.03 -9.46
N SER A 345 8.05 -3.95 -9.93
CA SER A 345 6.87 -3.57 -9.14
C SER A 345 5.80 -4.66 -9.30
N VAL A 346 5.06 -4.93 -8.23
CA VAL A 346 4.02 -5.97 -8.18
C VAL A 346 2.83 -5.46 -7.38
N SER A 347 1.63 -5.63 -7.91
CA SER A 347 0.37 -5.38 -7.20
C SER A 347 -0.68 -6.40 -7.64
N ALA A 348 -1.70 -6.65 -6.82
CA ALA A 348 -2.70 -7.67 -7.09
C ALA A 348 -4.12 -7.20 -6.79
N GLY A 349 -5.07 -7.63 -7.61
CA GLY A 349 -6.49 -7.30 -7.48
C GLY A 349 -7.31 -8.00 -8.56
N ASP A 350 -8.59 -8.25 -8.29
CA ASP A 350 -9.50 -8.89 -9.25
C ASP A 350 -9.92 -7.88 -10.33
N THR A 351 -9.31 -7.92 -11.53
CA THR A 351 -9.53 -6.88 -12.55
C THR A 351 -10.74 -7.14 -13.44
N ASN A 352 -11.29 -8.36 -13.41
CA ASN A 352 -12.39 -8.79 -14.27
C ASN A 352 -13.66 -9.19 -13.48
N GLY A 353 -13.60 -9.25 -12.16
CA GLY A 353 -14.71 -9.51 -11.25
C GLY A 353 -15.06 -11.00 -11.16
N ASP A 354 -14.12 -11.90 -11.45
CA ASP A 354 -14.37 -13.35 -11.41
C ASP A 354 -14.02 -13.99 -10.05
N GLY A 355 -13.47 -13.20 -9.14
CA GLY A 355 -13.07 -13.53 -7.79
C GLY A 355 -11.71 -14.24 -7.68
N TYR A 356 -10.92 -14.31 -8.76
CA TYR A 356 -9.50 -14.63 -8.68
C TYR A 356 -8.70 -13.34 -8.72
N ALA A 357 -7.74 -13.16 -7.82
CA ALA A 357 -6.85 -12.00 -7.92
C ALA A 357 -5.98 -12.12 -9.18
N ASP A 358 -5.94 -11.06 -9.98
CA ASP A 358 -4.95 -10.89 -11.05
C ASP A 358 -3.71 -10.18 -10.49
N VAL A 359 -2.58 -10.25 -11.20
CA VAL A 359 -1.32 -9.63 -10.78
C VAL A 359 -0.81 -8.69 -11.85
N ALA A 360 -0.65 -7.41 -11.50
CA ALA A 360 0.06 -6.42 -12.29
C ALA A 360 1.57 -6.48 -11.99
N VAL A 361 2.38 -6.44 -13.04
CA VAL A 361 3.83 -6.57 -12.98
C VAL A 361 4.49 -5.51 -13.85
N GLY A 362 5.35 -4.69 -13.26
CA GLY A 362 6.16 -3.72 -14.00
C GLY A 362 7.44 -4.32 -14.58
N ALA A 363 7.81 -3.84 -15.76
CA ALA A 363 9.10 -4.06 -16.42
C ALA A 363 9.63 -2.70 -16.96
N PRO A 364 10.04 -1.77 -16.07
CA PRO A 364 10.44 -0.41 -16.46
C PRO A 364 11.71 -0.37 -17.33
N GLY A 365 12.46 -1.46 -17.40
CA GLY A 365 13.66 -1.57 -18.21
C GLY A 365 13.40 -1.93 -19.68
N GLU A 366 12.20 -2.41 -20.00
CA GLU A 366 11.79 -2.87 -21.33
C GLU A 366 12.10 -1.82 -22.42
N ALA A 367 12.68 -2.28 -23.53
CA ALA A 367 12.92 -1.45 -24.70
C ALA A 367 11.76 -1.50 -25.70
N LEU A 368 11.32 -0.34 -26.19
CA LEU A 368 10.32 -0.25 -27.27
C LEU A 368 11.00 0.22 -28.56
N GLY A 369 11.38 -0.73 -29.41
CA GLY A 369 12.17 -0.45 -30.61
C GLY A 369 13.56 0.10 -30.24
N SER A 370 13.82 1.38 -30.54
CA SER A 370 15.09 2.05 -30.17
C SER A 370 15.02 2.82 -28.84
N LYS A 371 13.87 2.81 -28.17
CA LYS A 371 13.63 3.55 -26.92
C LYS A 371 13.99 2.65 -25.75
N GLN A 372 15.24 2.71 -25.30
CA GLN A 372 15.70 1.93 -24.14
C GLN A 372 14.95 2.34 -22.88
N SER A 373 14.56 1.36 -22.05
CA SER A 373 13.89 1.61 -20.76
C SER A 373 12.67 2.54 -20.87
N ALA A 374 11.93 2.36 -21.96
CA ALA A 374 10.61 2.96 -22.13
C ALA A 374 9.61 2.32 -21.15
N GLY A 375 9.73 1.02 -20.94
CA GLY A 375 8.99 0.28 -19.91
C GLY A 375 7.65 -0.30 -20.38
N THR A 376 7.21 -1.35 -19.69
CA THR A 376 5.89 -1.97 -19.86
C THR A 376 5.27 -2.37 -18.51
N VAL A 377 3.94 -2.58 -18.53
CA VAL A 377 3.20 -3.25 -17.45
C VAL A 377 2.47 -4.45 -18.02
N THR A 378 2.60 -5.60 -17.38
CA THR A 378 1.88 -6.83 -17.73
C THR A 378 0.91 -7.21 -16.60
N VAL A 379 -0.33 -7.52 -16.96
CA VAL A 379 -1.33 -8.10 -16.04
C VAL A 379 -1.45 -9.59 -16.32
N LEU A 380 -1.12 -10.41 -15.32
CA LEU A 380 -1.23 -11.86 -15.31
C LEU A 380 -2.57 -12.26 -14.72
N ARG A 381 -3.31 -13.13 -15.43
CA ARG A 381 -4.66 -13.52 -15.02
C ARG A 381 -4.66 -14.59 -13.93
N GLY A 382 -5.42 -14.35 -12.86
CA GLY A 382 -5.77 -15.32 -11.82
C GLY A 382 -6.67 -16.44 -12.37
N SER A 383 -6.60 -17.63 -11.77
CA SER A 383 -7.46 -18.75 -12.17
C SER A 383 -7.48 -19.85 -11.13
N ALA A 384 -8.37 -20.83 -11.24
CA ALA A 384 -8.39 -22.00 -10.35
C ALA A 384 -7.08 -22.84 -10.34
N LYS A 385 -6.15 -22.59 -11.28
CA LYS A 385 -4.81 -23.20 -11.29
C LYS A 385 -3.74 -22.29 -10.68
N GLY A 386 -4.12 -21.12 -10.19
CA GLY A 386 -3.27 -19.97 -9.90
C GLY A 386 -2.85 -19.23 -11.16
N LEU A 387 -1.72 -18.52 -11.05
CA LEU A 387 -1.17 -17.75 -12.16
C LEU A 387 -0.54 -18.65 -13.23
N THR A 388 -0.80 -18.29 -14.49
CA THR A 388 -0.10 -18.79 -15.67
C THR A 388 0.15 -17.61 -16.61
N GLY A 389 0.65 -17.83 -17.82
CA GLY A 389 0.64 -16.80 -18.87
C GLY A 389 -0.69 -16.68 -19.62
N THR A 390 -1.65 -17.58 -19.40
CA THR A 390 -2.89 -17.59 -20.18
C THR A 390 -3.76 -16.39 -19.84
N GLY A 391 -4.14 -15.59 -20.84
CA GLY A 391 -5.00 -14.42 -20.66
C GLY A 391 -4.26 -13.16 -20.21
N SER A 392 -2.92 -13.22 -20.12
CA SER A 392 -2.10 -12.07 -19.81
C SER A 392 -2.20 -10.97 -20.85
N LYS A 393 -2.11 -9.72 -20.41
CA LYS A 393 -2.13 -8.51 -21.25
C LYS A 393 -0.95 -7.64 -20.89
N SER A 394 -0.30 -7.04 -21.89
CA SER A 394 0.80 -6.09 -21.68
C SER A 394 0.45 -4.74 -22.31
N PHE A 395 0.91 -3.67 -21.66
CA PHE A 395 0.66 -2.29 -22.03
C PHE A 395 1.94 -1.46 -21.90
N SER A 396 2.04 -0.46 -22.78
CA SER A 396 3.04 0.62 -22.74
C SER A 396 2.38 1.93 -23.18
N GLN A 397 3.10 3.05 -23.08
CA GLN A 397 2.65 4.34 -23.63
C GLN A 397 2.42 4.29 -25.15
N ASP A 398 3.08 3.39 -25.89
CA ASP A 398 2.86 3.21 -27.34
C ASP A 398 1.67 2.27 -27.65
N THR A 399 1.02 1.71 -26.64
CA THR A 399 -0.16 0.85 -26.83
C THR A 399 -1.36 1.66 -27.27
N THR A 400 -2.04 1.23 -28.34
CA THR A 400 -3.23 1.94 -28.85
C THR A 400 -4.30 2.13 -27.78
N GLY A 401 -4.69 3.38 -27.54
CA GLY A 401 -5.67 3.77 -26.52
C GLY A 401 -5.04 4.24 -25.20
N VAL A 402 -3.75 3.99 -24.98
CA VAL A 402 -2.99 4.58 -23.88
C VAL A 402 -2.56 6.00 -24.27
N PRO A 403 -2.83 7.03 -23.45
CA PRO A 403 -2.40 8.39 -23.75
C PRO A 403 -0.88 8.57 -23.65
N GLY A 404 -0.35 9.49 -24.46
CA GLY A 404 1.08 9.80 -24.50
C GLY A 404 1.80 9.07 -25.63
N ALA A 405 3.12 9.11 -25.59
CA ALA A 405 4.01 8.33 -26.45
C ALA A 405 5.20 7.93 -25.61
N ALA A 406 5.72 6.72 -25.80
CA ALA A 406 6.90 6.30 -25.06
C ALA A 406 8.12 7.11 -25.51
N GLU A 407 8.97 7.47 -24.57
CA GLU A 407 10.29 8.04 -24.77
C GLU A 407 11.34 7.10 -24.16
N ALA A 408 12.62 7.34 -24.48
CA ALA A 408 13.67 6.56 -23.86
C ALA A 408 13.82 6.98 -22.39
N SER A 409 13.91 6.01 -21.48
CA SER A 409 14.06 6.20 -20.03
C SER A 409 12.83 6.72 -19.28
N ASP A 410 11.62 6.65 -19.84
CA ASP A 410 10.39 6.99 -19.09
C ASP A 410 10.14 6.01 -17.94
N GLN A 411 10.61 4.77 -18.07
CA GLN A 411 10.47 3.72 -17.06
C GLN A 411 9.00 3.45 -16.70
N PHE A 412 8.12 3.41 -17.71
CA PHE A 412 6.72 3.06 -17.53
C PHE A 412 6.56 1.70 -16.84
N GLY A 413 5.77 1.65 -15.76
CA GLY A 413 5.67 0.48 -14.90
C GLY A 413 6.69 0.46 -13.77
N GLY A 414 7.40 1.56 -13.51
CA GLY A 414 8.26 1.72 -12.33
C GLY A 414 7.51 1.49 -11.02
N SER A 415 6.21 1.78 -11.01
CA SER A 415 5.26 1.45 -9.95
C SER A 415 3.95 0.97 -10.58
N VAL A 416 3.25 0.05 -9.91
CA VAL A 416 1.93 -0.43 -10.31
C VAL A 416 1.03 -0.58 -9.09
N TRP A 417 -0.27 -0.31 -9.26
CA TRP A 417 -1.26 -0.49 -8.20
C TRP A 417 -2.58 -1.00 -8.77
N ALA A 418 -3.19 -1.97 -8.11
CA ALA A 418 -4.53 -2.47 -8.43
C ALA A 418 -5.52 -2.00 -7.35
N THR A 419 -6.57 -1.24 -7.73
CA THR A 419 -7.55 -0.70 -6.77
C THR A 419 -8.93 -0.56 -7.39
N ASP A 420 -9.98 -0.97 -6.66
CA ASP A 420 -11.37 -0.71 -7.04
C ASP A 420 -11.79 0.68 -6.55
N SER A 421 -11.40 1.70 -7.33
CA SER A 421 -11.59 3.11 -6.98
C SER A 421 -13.01 3.62 -7.22
N ASN A 422 -13.82 2.84 -7.95
CA ASN A 422 -15.19 3.17 -8.30
C ASN A 422 -16.24 2.28 -7.61
N ASN A 423 -15.79 1.31 -6.82
CA ASN A 423 -16.59 0.36 -6.06
C ASN A 423 -17.55 -0.43 -6.97
N ASP A 424 -17.05 -0.89 -8.12
CA ASP A 424 -17.81 -1.69 -9.10
C ASP A 424 -17.50 -3.20 -9.03
N GLY A 425 -16.64 -3.60 -8.10
CA GLY A 425 -16.19 -4.98 -7.88
C GLY A 425 -15.04 -5.40 -8.79
N ARG A 426 -14.39 -4.48 -9.49
CA ARG A 426 -13.18 -4.74 -10.29
C ARG A 426 -12.08 -3.76 -9.94
N ALA A 427 -10.87 -4.26 -9.76
CA ALA A 427 -9.70 -3.44 -9.52
C ALA A 427 -9.18 -2.81 -10.81
N GLU A 428 -9.18 -1.48 -10.89
CA GLU A 428 -8.47 -0.71 -11.91
C GLU A 428 -6.96 -0.84 -11.76
N LEU A 429 -6.24 -0.68 -12.88
CA LEU A 429 -4.78 -0.62 -12.89
C LEU A 429 -4.31 0.83 -12.94
N VAL A 430 -3.40 1.16 -12.04
CA VAL A 430 -2.61 2.38 -12.02
C VAL A 430 -1.17 2.03 -12.34
N ALA A 431 -0.54 2.78 -13.24
CA ALA A 431 0.88 2.62 -13.58
C ALA A 431 1.61 3.97 -13.48
N GLY A 432 2.76 3.99 -12.80
CA GLY A 432 3.63 5.14 -12.73
C GLY A 432 4.80 5.05 -13.70
N ALA A 433 5.28 6.23 -14.12
CA ALA A 433 6.53 6.41 -14.83
C ALA A 433 7.22 7.64 -14.22
N ALA A 434 7.95 7.44 -13.12
CA ALA A 434 8.55 8.52 -12.35
C ALA A 434 9.60 9.32 -13.15
N ALA A 435 10.24 8.67 -14.12
CA ALA A 435 11.26 9.27 -14.97
C ALA A 435 10.69 10.02 -16.20
N GLU A 436 9.39 9.88 -16.46
CA GLU A 436 8.66 10.59 -17.53
C GLU A 436 8.99 12.10 -17.53
N ASN A 437 9.22 12.64 -18.73
CA ASN A 437 9.53 14.05 -18.96
C ASN A 437 10.74 14.54 -18.14
N ASN A 438 11.83 13.77 -18.14
CA ASN A 438 13.07 14.05 -17.39
C ASN A 438 12.86 14.11 -15.86
N GLY A 439 12.03 13.22 -15.32
CA GLY A 439 11.82 13.11 -13.87
C GLY A 439 10.73 14.01 -13.30
N VAL A 440 9.90 14.64 -14.13
CA VAL A 440 8.67 15.28 -13.62
C VAL A 440 7.73 14.20 -13.08
N GLY A 441 7.63 13.09 -13.81
CA GLY A 441 6.82 11.94 -13.46
C GLY A 441 5.37 12.05 -13.96
N SER A 442 4.73 10.92 -14.18
CA SER A 442 3.31 10.82 -14.55
C SER A 442 2.70 9.49 -14.13
N VAL A 443 1.37 9.48 -14.09
CA VAL A 443 0.54 8.32 -13.74
C VAL A 443 -0.47 8.06 -14.85
N TRP A 444 -0.69 6.78 -15.16
CA TRP A 444 -1.71 6.29 -16.08
C TRP A 444 -2.76 5.49 -15.32
N LEU A 445 -4.03 5.77 -15.62
CA LEU A 445 -5.20 5.06 -15.11
C LEU A 445 -5.83 4.25 -16.22
N PHE A 446 -5.83 2.93 -16.06
CA PHE A 446 -6.45 1.99 -16.97
C PHE A 446 -7.80 1.56 -16.44
N LYS A 447 -8.77 1.43 -17.34
CA LYS A 447 -10.13 1.00 -16.98
C LYS A 447 -10.23 -0.52 -16.98
N THR A 448 -11.22 -1.01 -16.23
CA THR A 448 -11.62 -2.41 -16.18
C THR A 448 -12.92 -2.63 -16.96
N GLY A 449 -13.14 -3.88 -17.33
CA GLY A 449 -14.42 -4.39 -17.77
C GLY A 449 -14.48 -5.89 -17.51
N ALA A 450 -15.55 -6.57 -17.93
CA ALA A 450 -15.72 -8.01 -17.69
C ALA A 450 -14.61 -8.90 -18.30
N SER A 451 -13.76 -8.35 -19.19
CA SER A 451 -12.60 -9.03 -19.78
C SER A 451 -11.27 -8.61 -19.14
N GLY A 452 -11.30 -7.91 -18.01
CA GLY A 452 -10.15 -7.33 -17.33
C GLY A 452 -9.77 -5.95 -17.87
N ILE A 453 -8.53 -5.55 -17.60
CA ILE A 453 -7.96 -4.26 -18.00
C ILE A 453 -8.07 -3.98 -19.51
N THR A 454 -8.35 -2.72 -19.87
CA THR A 454 -8.40 -2.19 -21.24
C THR A 454 -7.55 -0.93 -21.39
N ALA A 455 -6.86 -0.81 -22.52
CA ALA A 455 -6.17 0.41 -22.91
C ALA A 455 -7.16 1.51 -23.34
N THR A 456 -8.26 1.15 -24.02
CA THR A 456 -9.23 2.14 -24.51
C THR A 456 -9.92 2.85 -23.34
N GLY A 457 -9.91 4.18 -23.37
CA GLY A 457 -10.49 5.02 -22.32
C GLY A 457 -9.58 5.23 -21.11
N SER A 458 -8.32 4.79 -21.18
CA SER A 458 -7.30 5.12 -20.19
C SER A 458 -7.01 6.62 -20.20
N THR A 459 -6.56 7.14 -19.07
CA THR A 459 -6.17 8.55 -18.91
C THR A 459 -4.78 8.62 -18.30
N SER A 460 -4.08 9.74 -18.47
CA SER A 460 -2.85 10.03 -17.74
C SER A 460 -2.86 11.44 -17.16
N PHE A 461 -2.01 11.67 -16.16
CA PHE A 461 -1.79 12.98 -15.58
C PHE A 461 -0.44 13.05 -14.84
N GLY A 462 0.11 14.26 -14.79
CA GLY A 462 1.28 14.60 -13.99
C GLY A 462 0.93 15.47 -12.78
N PRO A 463 1.93 15.87 -11.98
CA PRO A 463 1.73 16.53 -10.69
C PRO A 463 0.96 17.85 -10.80
N GLY A 464 1.22 18.65 -11.84
CA GLY A 464 0.54 19.93 -12.04
C GLY A 464 -0.98 19.83 -12.27
N SER A 465 -1.49 18.66 -12.69
CA SER A 465 -2.93 18.43 -12.85
C SER A 465 -3.65 18.21 -11.52
N VAL A 466 -2.90 17.94 -10.46
CA VAL A 466 -3.40 17.61 -9.11
C VAL A 466 -2.72 18.49 -8.06
N GLY A 467 -2.42 19.74 -8.43
CA GLY A 467 -1.94 20.76 -7.50
C GLY A 467 -0.49 20.59 -7.01
N GLY A 468 0.25 19.62 -7.54
CA GLY A 468 1.65 19.39 -7.20
C GLY A 468 2.55 20.55 -7.65
N PRO A 469 3.67 20.82 -6.95
CA PRO A 469 4.67 21.79 -7.37
C PRO A 469 5.21 21.51 -8.77
N ALA A 470 5.62 22.57 -9.48
CA ALA A 470 6.27 22.43 -10.77
C ALA A 470 7.73 21.95 -10.62
N GLY A 471 8.20 21.20 -11.61
CA GLY A 471 9.59 20.74 -11.71
C GLY A 471 9.74 19.23 -11.53
N ILE A 472 10.99 18.79 -11.42
CA ILE A 472 11.35 17.38 -11.18
C ILE A 472 10.81 16.97 -9.82
N SER A 473 10.11 15.83 -9.77
CA SER A 473 9.48 15.35 -8.54
C SER A 473 9.36 13.83 -8.43
N TYR A 474 9.61 13.07 -9.51
CA TYR A 474 9.32 11.64 -9.58
C TYR A 474 7.87 11.34 -9.15
N PHE A 475 6.93 12.11 -9.67
CA PHE A 475 5.51 11.87 -9.39
C PHE A 475 5.08 10.51 -9.94
N GLY A 476 4.51 9.66 -9.07
CA GLY A 476 4.19 8.27 -9.38
C GLY A 476 5.31 7.28 -9.10
N ASP A 477 6.31 7.64 -8.28
CA ASP A 477 7.37 6.71 -7.86
C ASP A 477 6.84 5.55 -7.02
N ASP A 478 5.85 5.83 -6.16
CA ASP A 478 5.21 4.85 -5.29
C ASP A 478 3.71 5.17 -5.10
N PHE A 479 2.95 4.16 -4.69
CA PHE A 479 1.51 4.22 -4.46
C PHE A 479 1.10 3.56 -3.14
N ALA A 480 0.02 4.05 -2.52
CA ALA A 480 -0.65 3.37 -1.41
C ALA A 480 -2.17 3.63 -1.43
N ASN A 481 -2.97 2.72 -0.86
CA ASN A 481 -4.39 2.93 -0.57
C ASN A 481 -4.77 2.48 0.83
#